data_AF-A0A544ZDQ5-F1
#
_entry.id   AF-A0A544ZDQ5-F1
#
_cell.length_a   1.000
_cell.length_b   1.000
_cell.length_c   1.000
_cell.angle_alpha   90.00
_cell.angle_beta   90.00
_cell.angle_gamma   90.00
#
_symmetry.space_group_name_H-M   'P 1'
#
loop_
_entity.id
_entity.type
_entity.pdbx_description
1 polymer ?
#
loop_
_entity_poly.entity_id
_entity_poly.type
_entity_poly.pdbx_seq_one_letter_code
_entity_poly.pdbx_strand_id
1 'polypeptide(L)'
;MPQWQGSSVGDARLLSLGAERLTSLVTSAEPSMRTVRVPVPDTAGAEGDGVRALDVLTAVATRTRAAPGECGAATVVTVGGDCGVEVEPVSAALARHGDGLVASPGTPCPN
;
A
#
# COMPACT_ATOMS: atom_id res chain seq x y z
N MET A 1 1.25 0.59 5.34
CA MET A 1 0.97 -0.82 4.98
C MET A 1 2.29 -1.51 4.70
N PRO A 2 2.94 -2.11 5.72
CA PRO A 2 4.26 -2.74 5.55
C PRO A 2 4.15 -4.10 4.84
N GLN A 3 3.56 -4.11 3.64
CA GLN A 3 3.40 -5.32 2.81
C GLN A 3 4.68 -5.59 2.04
N TRP A 4 5.07 -6.86 1.98
CA TRP A 4 6.25 -7.30 1.25
C TRP A 4 5.98 -8.52 0.37
N GLN A 5 4.87 -9.22 0.59
CA GLN A 5 4.51 -10.49 -0.02
C GLN A 5 4.30 -10.39 -1.53
N GLY A 6 4.00 -9.19 -2.06
CA GLY A 6 3.85 -8.97 -3.50
C GLY A 6 5.17 -8.91 -4.25
N SER A 7 6.29 -8.74 -3.54
CA SER A 7 7.61 -8.64 -4.16
C SER A 7 8.24 -10.02 -4.42
N SER A 8 9.01 -10.13 -5.51
CA SER A 8 9.76 -11.34 -5.86
C SER A 8 11.24 -11.28 -5.48
N VAL A 9 11.71 -10.19 -4.88
CA VAL A 9 13.12 -10.01 -4.51
C VAL A 9 13.45 -10.80 -3.23
N GLY A 10 14.67 -11.32 -3.13
CA GLY A 10 15.08 -12.20 -2.03
C GLY A 10 15.07 -11.54 -0.65
N ASP A 11 15.18 -10.22 -0.61
CA ASP A 11 15.18 -9.39 0.60
C ASP A 11 13.87 -8.59 0.79
N ALA A 12 12.77 -9.03 0.17
CA ALA A 12 11.46 -8.36 0.19
C ALA A 12 11.00 -7.94 1.60
N ARG A 13 11.33 -8.72 2.65
CA ARG A 13 11.02 -8.37 4.04
C ARG A 13 11.58 -7.01 4.49
N LEU A 14 12.63 -6.49 3.85
CA LEU A 14 13.16 -5.15 4.11
C LEU A 14 12.19 -4.04 3.73
N LEU A 15 11.25 -4.29 2.81
CA LEU A 15 10.19 -3.35 2.43
C LEU A 15 9.32 -2.97 3.63
N SER A 16 9.06 -3.92 4.55
CA SER A 16 8.35 -3.65 5.79
C SER A 16 9.08 -2.62 6.65
N LEU A 17 10.41 -2.77 6.81
CA LEU A 17 11.23 -1.83 7.57
C LEU A 17 11.28 -0.46 6.88
N GLY A 18 11.37 -0.43 5.56
CA GLY A 18 11.31 0.80 4.76
C GLY A 18 9.99 1.54 4.95
N ALA A 19 8.87 0.82 4.92
CA ALA A 19 7.53 1.38 5.11
C ALA A 19 7.36 2.02 6.51
N GLU A 20 7.87 1.37 7.57
CA GLU A 20 7.83 1.94 8.92
C GLU A 20 8.67 3.21 9.04
N ARG A 21 9.88 3.21 8.46
CA ARG A 21 10.75 4.39 8.44
C ARG A 21 10.11 5.54 7.67
N LEU A 22 9.56 5.27 6.49
CA LEU A 22 8.88 6.27 5.67
C LEU A 22 7.64 6.82 6.40
N THR A 23 6.89 5.97 7.10
CA THR A 23 5.77 6.40 7.93
C THR A 23 6.25 7.40 8.98
N SER A 24 7.31 7.08 9.71
CA SER A 24 7.89 7.97 10.72
C SER A 24 8.30 9.33 10.14
N LEU A 25 8.94 9.34 8.96
CA LEU A 25 9.34 10.57 8.28
C LEU A 25 8.13 11.42 7.87
N VAL A 26 7.12 10.81 7.26
CA VAL A 26 5.89 11.51 6.83
C VAL A 26 5.15 12.09 8.03
N THR A 27 4.94 11.31 9.10
CA THR A 27 4.23 11.79 10.29
C THR A 27 5.02 12.84 11.08
N SER A 28 6.36 12.80 11.00
CA SER A 28 7.21 13.82 11.61
C SER A 28 7.18 15.13 10.81
N ALA A 29 7.14 15.04 9.49
CA ALA A 29 7.05 16.20 8.60
C ALA A 29 5.66 16.85 8.65
N GLU A 30 4.59 16.05 8.74
CA GLU A 30 3.20 16.50 8.75
C GLU A 30 2.42 15.92 9.95
N PRO A 31 2.60 16.47 11.17
CA PRO A 31 1.99 15.93 12.39
C PRO A 31 0.46 15.98 12.43
N SER A 32 -0.16 16.78 11.54
CA SER A 32 -1.61 16.92 11.45
C SER A 32 -2.29 15.80 10.66
N MET A 33 -1.52 14.93 9.97
CA MET A 33 -2.08 13.85 9.17
C MET A 33 -2.70 12.76 10.05
N ARG A 34 -3.99 12.49 9.85
CA ARG A 34 -4.63 11.30 10.40
C ARG A 34 -4.00 10.06 9.79
N THR A 35 -3.37 9.24 10.63
CA THR A 35 -2.69 8.02 10.20
C THR A 35 -3.55 6.80 10.49
N VAL A 36 -3.76 5.95 9.48
CA VAL A 36 -4.43 4.65 9.62
C VAL A 36 -3.45 3.54 9.25
N ARG A 37 -3.21 2.64 10.20
CA ARG A 37 -2.32 1.50 9.99
C ARG A 37 -3.14 0.28 9.56
N VAL A 38 -2.96 -0.15 8.31
CA VAL A 38 -3.51 -1.43 7.84
C VAL A 38 -2.62 -2.58 8.34
N PRO A 39 -3.16 -3.54 9.11
CA PRO A 39 -2.41 -4.70 9.55
C PRO A 39 -2.02 -5.61 8.38
N VAL A 40 -0.74 -5.97 8.34
CA VAL A 40 -0.18 -6.93 7.39
C VAL A 40 0.27 -8.17 8.19
N PRO A 41 -0.20 -9.38 7.86
CA PRO A 41 0.28 -10.60 8.48
C PRO A 41 1.79 -10.79 8.28
N ASP A 42 2.54 -11.16 9.33
CA ASP A 42 3.96 -11.53 9.22
C ASP A 42 4.09 -13.02 8.84
N THR A 43 3.63 -13.35 7.64
CA THR A 43 3.78 -14.67 7.03
C THR A 43 4.01 -14.50 5.54
N ALA A 44 4.66 -15.48 4.92
CA ALA A 44 4.84 -15.54 3.47
C ALA A 44 3.53 -15.77 2.71
N GLY A 45 2.50 -16.30 3.39
CA GLY A 45 1.24 -16.68 2.74
C GLY A 45 1.35 -17.97 1.93
N ALA A 46 0.22 -18.42 1.41
CA ALA A 46 0.07 -19.56 0.54
C ALA A 46 -0.11 -19.11 -0.92
N GLU A 47 0.43 -19.90 -1.85
CA GLU A 47 0.09 -19.74 -3.26
C GLU A 47 -1.36 -20.17 -3.51
N GLY A 48 -2.04 -19.44 -4.39
CA GLY A 48 -3.37 -19.80 -4.89
C GLY A 48 -3.57 -19.18 -6.27
N ASP A 49 -4.26 -19.88 -7.17
CA ASP A 49 -4.58 -19.41 -8.53
C ASP A 49 -3.37 -18.86 -9.32
N GLY A 50 -2.17 -19.43 -9.11
CA GLY A 50 -0.92 -19.00 -9.74
C GLY A 50 -0.33 -17.69 -9.18
N VAL A 51 -0.89 -17.17 -8.09
CA VAL A 51 -0.42 -15.97 -7.38
C VAL A 51 0.22 -16.39 -6.06
N ARG A 52 1.49 -16.02 -5.86
CA ARG A 52 2.18 -16.22 -4.58
C ARG A 52 1.51 -15.39 -3.49
N ALA A 53 1.38 -15.97 -2.29
CA ALA A 53 0.82 -15.30 -1.12
C ALA A 53 -0.60 -14.75 -1.32
N LEU A 54 -1.41 -15.37 -2.19
CA LEU A 54 -2.74 -14.87 -2.58
C LEU A 54 -3.62 -14.64 -1.35
N ASP A 55 -3.61 -15.56 -0.40
CA ASP A 55 -4.36 -15.45 0.87
C ASP A 55 -4.03 -14.16 1.64
N VAL A 56 -2.75 -13.83 1.77
CA VAL A 56 -2.27 -12.64 2.48
C VAL A 56 -2.58 -11.38 1.67
N LEU A 57 -2.31 -11.39 0.37
CA LEU A 57 -2.57 -10.26 -0.52
C LEU A 57 -4.06 -9.89 -0.52
N THR A 58 -4.96 -10.88 -0.65
CA THR A 58 -6.41 -10.66 -0.58
C THR A 58 -6.85 -10.15 0.78
N ALA A 59 -6.26 -10.67 1.87
CA ALA A 59 -6.58 -10.19 3.21
C ALA A 59 -6.14 -8.72 3.43
N VAL A 60 -4.95 -8.34 2.94
CA VAL A 60 -4.47 -6.94 3.03
C VAL A 60 -5.28 -6.02 2.12
N ALA A 61 -5.61 -6.43 0.90
CA ALA A 61 -6.49 -5.68 0.01
C ALA A 61 -7.85 -5.41 0.67
N THR A 62 -8.47 -6.44 1.25
CA THR A 62 -9.75 -6.30 1.97
C THR A 62 -9.68 -5.28 3.11
N ARG A 63 -8.62 -5.33 3.93
CA ARG A 63 -8.42 -4.37 5.03
C ARG A 63 -8.15 -2.96 4.51
N THR A 64 -7.41 -2.84 3.42
CA THR A 64 -7.10 -1.56 2.79
C THR A 64 -8.35 -0.90 2.23
N ARG A 65 -9.23 -1.66 1.57
CA ARG A 65 -10.50 -1.14 1.05
C ARG A 65 -11.38 -0.52 2.13
N ALA A 66 -11.35 -1.08 3.34
CA ALA A 66 -12.13 -0.57 4.47
C ALA A 66 -11.55 0.72 5.08
N ALA A 67 -10.23 0.96 4.97
CA ALA A 67 -9.55 2.05 5.66
C ALA A 67 -9.97 3.47 5.21
N PRO A 68 -10.15 3.80 3.91
CA PRO A 68 -10.55 5.14 3.48
C PRO A 68 -11.94 5.56 3.97
N GLY A 69 -12.86 4.61 4.17
CA GLY A 69 -14.20 4.87 4.71
C GLY A 69 -14.17 5.54 6.08
N GLU A 70 -13.05 5.41 6.81
CA GLU A 70 -12.86 6.01 8.13
C GLU A 70 -12.32 7.44 8.09
N CYS A 71 -11.78 7.90 6.95
CA CYS A 71 -10.99 9.14 6.88
C CYS A 71 -11.75 10.34 6.33
N GLY A 72 -12.69 10.16 5.40
CA GLY A 72 -13.40 11.27 4.74
C GLY A 72 -12.48 12.33 4.09
N ALA A 73 -11.22 11.99 3.83
CA ALA A 73 -10.16 12.95 3.53
C ALA A 73 -10.14 13.37 2.05
N ALA A 74 -9.84 14.64 1.80
CA ALA A 74 -9.71 15.19 0.44
C ALA A 74 -8.51 14.61 -0.33
N THR A 75 -7.46 14.26 0.40
CA THR A 75 -6.19 13.70 -0.10
C THR A 75 -5.78 12.52 0.77
N VAL A 76 -5.36 11.43 0.14
CA VAL A 76 -4.87 10.21 0.79
C VAL A 76 -3.42 10.01 0.39
N VAL A 77 -2.57 9.70 1.36
CA VAL A 77 -1.19 9.29 1.14
C VAL A 77 -1.05 7.84 1.60
N THR A 78 -0.59 6.99 0.71
CA THR A 78 -0.28 5.59 0.98
C THR A 78 1.21 5.47 1.28
N VAL A 79 1.53 4.81 2.39
CA VAL A 79 2.92 4.46 2.73
C VAL A 79 3.00 2.95 2.75
N GLY A 80 3.56 2.39 1.68
CA GLY A 80 3.61 0.97 1.39
C GLY A 80 5.00 0.34 1.53
N GLY A 81 5.05 -0.97 1.34
CA GLY A 81 6.31 -1.68 1.10
C GLY A 81 6.43 -2.06 -0.38
N ASP A 82 5.67 -3.06 -0.84
CA ASP A 82 5.56 -3.42 -2.26
C ASP A 82 4.43 -2.66 -2.99
N CYS A 83 4.45 -2.65 -4.32
CA CYS A 83 3.49 -1.90 -5.14
C CYS A 83 2.05 -2.42 -5.07
N GLY A 84 1.82 -3.65 -4.58
CA GLY A 84 0.48 -4.24 -4.47
C GLY A 84 -0.42 -3.49 -3.48
N VAL A 85 0.18 -2.72 -2.56
CA VAL A 85 -0.52 -1.84 -1.62
C VAL A 85 -1.35 -0.76 -2.31
N GLU A 86 -1.05 -0.40 -3.56
CA GLU A 86 -1.71 0.69 -4.29
C GLU A 86 -3.00 0.25 -5.02
N VAL A 87 -3.28 -1.06 -5.11
CA VAL A 87 -4.43 -1.57 -5.86
C VAL A 87 -5.76 -0.99 -5.35
N GLU A 88 -5.99 -1.03 -4.04
CA GLU A 88 -7.25 -0.56 -3.44
C GLU A 88 -7.32 0.98 -3.34
N PRO A 89 -6.25 1.71 -2.97
CA PRO A 89 -6.22 3.17 -3.04
C PRO A 89 -6.48 3.72 -4.45
N VAL A 90 -5.86 3.13 -5.49
CA VAL A 90 -6.10 3.53 -6.88
C VAL A 90 -7.52 3.17 -7.31
N SER A 91 -8.04 2.01 -6.90
CA SER A 91 -9.44 1.63 -7.16
C SER A 91 -10.43 2.63 -6.53
N ALA A 92 -10.16 3.09 -5.30
CA ALA A 92 -10.96 4.12 -4.64
C ALA A 92 -10.86 5.47 -5.34
N ALA A 93 -9.66 5.86 -5.79
CA ALA A 93 -9.46 7.08 -6.58
C ALA A 93 -10.20 6.99 -7.91
N LEU A 94 -10.17 5.84 -8.59
CA LEU A 94 -10.87 5.60 -9.85
C LEU A 94 -12.38 5.69 -9.65
N ALA A 95 -12.92 5.08 -8.60
CA ALA A 95 -14.34 5.20 -8.27
C ALA A 95 -14.77 6.64 -7.99
N ARG A 96 -13.89 7.47 -7.41
CA ARG A 96 -14.17 8.88 -7.11
C ARG A 96 -14.05 9.79 -8.33
N HIS A 97 -13.08 9.54 -9.21
CA HIS A 97 -12.70 10.46 -10.28
C HIS A 97 -13.12 9.99 -11.68
N GLY A 98 -13.48 8.71 -11.84
CA GLY A 98 -13.80 8.10 -13.14
C GLY A 98 -12.68 8.30 -14.15
N ASP A 99 -13.07 8.58 -15.40
CA ASP A 99 -12.15 8.80 -16.52
C ASP A 99 -11.24 10.04 -16.36
N GLY A 100 -11.51 10.88 -15.35
CA GLY A 100 -10.65 12.01 -15.00
C GLY A 100 -9.43 11.62 -14.15
N LEU A 101 -9.31 10.36 -13.71
CA LEU A 101 -8.13 9.91 -12.97
C LEU A 101 -6.92 9.78 -13.90
N VAL A 102 -5.79 10.35 -13.49
CA VAL A 102 -4.50 10.13 -14.14
C VAL A 102 -3.58 9.41 -13.17
N ALA A 103 -3.03 8.26 -13.60
CA ALA A 103 -1.95 7.58 -12.92
C ALA A 103 -0.62 7.94 -13.60
N SER A 104 0.24 8.69 -12.92
CA SER A 104 1.57 9.00 -13.46
C SER A 104 2.50 7.81 -13.22
N PRO A 105 3.10 7.21 -14.27
CA PRO A 105 4.21 6.30 -14.06
C PRO A 105 5.37 7.10 -13.44
N GLY A 106 6.04 6.53 -12.44
CA GLY A 106 7.23 7.15 -11.85
C GLY A 106 8.29 7.33 -12.93
N THR A 107 8.90 8.52 -13.00
CA THR A 107 10.07 8.74 -13.84
C THR A 107 11.22 7.90 -13.29
N PRO A 108 11.88 7.05 -14.09
CA PRO A 108 13.06 6.35 -13.61
C PRO A 108 14.10 7.40 -13.19
N CYS A 109 14.76 7.19 -12.05
CA CYS A 109 15.89 8.02 -11.67
C CYS A 109 16.94 7.95 -12.80
N PRO A 110 17.49 9.09 -13.25
CA PRO A 110 18.62 9.06 -14.16
C PRO A 110 19.80 8.36 -13.46
N ASN A 111 20.47 7.46 -14.20
CA ASN A 111 21.70 6.79 -13.76
C ASN A 111 22.83 7.79 -13.47
#